data_AF-A0A158GG94-F1
#
_entry.id   AF-A0A158GG94-F1
#
_cell.length_a   1.000
_cell.length_b   1.000
_cell.length_c   1.000
_cell.angle_alpha   90.00
_cell.angle_beta   90.00
_cell.angle_gamma   90.00
#
_symmetry.space_group_name_H-M   'P 1'
#
loop_
_entity.id
_entity.type
_entity.pdbx_description
1 polymer ?
#
loop_
_entity_poly.entity_id
_entity_poly.type
_entity_poly.pdbx_seq_one_letter_code
_entity_poly.pdbx_strand_id
1 'polypeptide(L)'
;MNAPEYFLLHAYSSHNSGDGLLVKLSLKAIRAAGVTRTITVVCLDKASFAGYLDDPNIKLISLGEFLRSRICQVFSRRRTIYFGVGGGYLRASSKSEGWKSLIAHGSQIFMSSLGGHSRRIYFPQSVGPFDTRPGKMLASLVRRHVERIFLRDDKSVLELAHPGATRTGDLVVLEIARDVMAGTVRRPVAVDP
;
A
#
# COMPACT_ATOMS: atom_id res chain seq x y z
N MET A 1 -0.01 -24.61 -13.28
CA MET A 1 -0.24 -23.15 -13.32
C MET A 1 0.96 -22.44 -12.70
N ASN A 2 1.52 -21.42 -13.36
CA ASN A 2 2.61 -20.65 -12.77
C ASN A 2 2.12 -19.93 -11.50
N ALA A 3 2.97 -19.98 -10.47
CA ALA A 3 2.84 -19.21 -9.25
C ALA A 3 2.56 -17.73 -9.52
N PRO A 4 1.67 -17.07 -8.75
CA PRO A 4 1.56 -15.62 -8.82
C PRO A 4 2.80 -14.94 -8.24
N GLU A 5 3.14 -13.79 -8.80
CA GLU A 5 4.14 -12.86 -8.25
C GLU A 5 3.45 -11.86 -7.32
N TYR A 6 4.11 -11.48 -6.23
CA TYR A 6 3.56 -10.59 -5.22
C TYR A 6 4.37 -9.31 -5.12
N PHE A 7 3.70 -8.17 -5.14
CA PHE A 7 4.32 -6.85 -5.01
C PHE A 7 3.68 -6.07 -3.88
N LEU A 8 4.47 -5.28 -3.16
CA LEU A 8 4.00 -4.26 -2.22
C LEU A 8 4.44 -2.90 -2.76
N LEU A 9 3.46 -2.07 -3.13
CA LEU A 9 3.64 -0.78 -3.78
C LEU A 9 3.62 0.37 -2.78
N HIS A 10 4.21 1.49 -3.17
CA HIS A 10 4.17 2.78 -2.45
C HIS A 10 4.97 2.85 -1.15
N ALA A 11 5.94 1.97 -0.94
CA ALA A 11 6.85 2.13 0.20
C ALA A 11 7.67 3.42 0.01
N TYR A 12 7.47 4.41 0.88
CA TYR A 12 8.05 5.74 0.71
C TYR A 12 9.50 5.78 1.22
N SER A 13 9.70 5.85 2.53
CA SER A 13 11.01 5.79 3.20
C SER A 13 10.83 5.32 4.64
N SER A 14 11.77 4.54 5.17
CA SER A 14 11.76 4.10 6.57
C SER A 14 12.21 5.21 7.55
N HIS A 15 12.83 6.28 7.05
CA HIS A 15 13.23 7.43 7.86
C HIS A 15 12.02 8.16 8.46
N ASN A 16 10.87 8.06 7.81
CA ASN A 16 9.59 8.35 8.43
C ASN A 16 9.13 7.10 9.19
N SER A 17 9.21 7.16 10.52
CA SER A 17 8.87 6.02 11.38
C SER A 17 7.45 5.49 11.16
N GLY A 18 6.50 6.36 10.80
CA GLY A 18 5.14 5.97 10.44
C GLY A 18 5.11 5.14 9.16
N ASP A 19 5.81 5.58 8.11
CA ASP A 19 5.86 4.89 6.83
C ASP A 19 6.57 3.54 6.93
N GLY A 20 7.69 3.49 7.66
CA GLY A 20 8.40 2.25 7.94
C GLY A 20 7.51 1.22 8.66
N LEU A 21 6.80 1.65 9.71
CA LEU A 21 5.88 0.80 10.45
C LEU A 21 4.73 0.28 9.56
N LEU A 22 4.15 1.14 8.72
CA LEU A 22 3.06 0.77 7.82
C LEU A 22 3.49 -0.28 6.80
N VAL A 23 4.73 -0.24 6.31
CA VAL A 23 5.30 -1.30 5.46
C VAL A 23 5.40 -2.61 6.23
N LYS A 24 5.91 -2.60 7.48
CA LYS A 24 6.00 -3.81 8.32
C LYS A 24 4.62 -4.43 8.57
N LEU A 25 3.63 -3.61 8.96
CA LEU A 25 2.27 -4.08 9.21
C LEU A 25 1.56 -4.57 7.94
N SER A 26 1.84 -3.95 6.79
CA SER A 26 1.34 -4.42 5.49
C SER A 26 1.91 -5.80 5.16
N LEU A 27 3.22 -6.01 5.33
CA LEU A 27 3.84 -7.33 5.15
C LEU A 27 3.26 -8.36 6.12
N LYS A 28 3.10 -8.03 7.40
CA LYS A 28 2.47 -8.90 8.41
C LYS A 28 1.06 -9.30 7.99
N ALA A 29 0.25 -8.36 7.48
CA ALA A 29 -1.10 -8.64 6.99
C ALA A 29 -1.09 -9.57 5.76
N ILE A 30 -0.14 -9.38 4.83
CA ILE A 30 0.02 -10.27 3.66
C ILE A 30 0.41 -11.70 4.11
N ARG A 31 1.33 -11.82 5.07
CA ARG A 31 1.74 -13.12 5.63
C ARG A 31 0.60 -13.81 6.37
N ALA A 32 -0.16 -13.07 7.17
CA ALA A 32 -1.33 -13.58 7.87
C ALA A 32 -2.43 -14.08 6.90
N ALA A 33 -2.48 -13.55 5.67
CA ALA A 33 -3.34 -14.05 4.60
C ALA A 33 -2.80 -15.32 3.89
N GLY A 34 -1.70 -15.91 4.38
CA GLY A 34 -1.13 -17.17 3.89
C GLY A 34 -0.13 -17.03 2.74
N VAL A 35 0.29 -15.82 2.38
CA VAL A 35 1.30 -15.62 1.33
C VAL A 35 2.69 -15.92 1.89
N THR A 36 3.29 -17.05 1.50
CA THR A 36 4.65 -17.46 1.95
C THR A 36 5.75 -17.15 0.95
N ARG A 37 5.40 -16.84 -0.30
CA ARG A 37 6.37 -16.54 -1.38
C ARG A 37 7.06 -15.19 -1.20
N THR A 38 8.14 -14.98 -1.95
CA THR A 38 8.84 -13.70 -1.98
C THR A 38 7.91 -12.55 -2.36
N ILE A 39 7.90 -11.49 -1.55
CA ILE A 39 7.17 -10.24 -1.84
C ILE A 39 8.17 -9.20 -2.33
N THR A 40 7.92 -8.63 -3.51
CA THR A 40 8.75 -7.56 -4.04
C THR A 40 8.23 -6.20 -3.57
N VAL A 41 8.98 -5.49 -2.75
CA VAL A 41 8.62 -4.18 -2.21
C VAL A 41 9.19 -3.08 -3.11
N VAL A 42 8.31 -2.26 -3.67
CA VAL A 42 8.65 -1.12 -4.52
C VAL A 42 8.83 0.11 -3.64
N CYS A 43 10.08 0.55 -3.52
CA CYS A 43 10.51 1.62 -2.64
C CYS A 43 10.82 2.89 -3.44
N LEU A 44 10.39 4.05 -2.95
CA LEU A 44 10.91 5.34 -3.43
C LEU A 44 12.34 5.55 -2.89
N ASP A 45 12.55 5.30 -1.61
CA ASP A 45 13.86 5.32 -0.95
C ASP A 45 14.28 3.90 -0.55
N LYS A 46 14.84 3.16 -1.51
CA LYS A 46 15.26 1.76 -1.34
C LYS A 46 16.31 1.59 -0.23
N ALA A 47 17.23 2.55 -0.08
CA ALA A 47 18.34 2.45 0.87
C ALA A 47 17.83 2.48 2.32
N SER A 48 16.83 3.31 2.60
CA SER A 48 16.22 3.40 3.93
C SER A 48 15.66 2.05 4.44
N PHE A 49 15.19 1.18 3.55
CA PHE A 49 14.60 -0.10 3.94
C PHE A 49 15.63 -1.23 4.11
N ALA A 50 16.90 -1.02 3.74
CA ALA A 50 17.95 -2.03 3.90
C ALA A 50 18.20 -2.31 5.40
N GLY A 51 18.01 -3.56 5.83
CA GLY A 51 18.15 -3.96 7.23
C GLY A 51 17.03 -3.47 8.16
N TYR A 52 16.03 -2.76 7.65
CA TYR A 52 14.91 -2.26 8.45
C TYR A 52 13.77 -3.27 8.59
N LEU A 53 13.55 -4.11 7.57
CA LEU A 53 12.43 -5.06 7.50
C LEU A 53 12.89 -6.45 7.96
N ASP A 54 12.11 -7.06 8.85
CA ASP A 54 12.46 -8.32 9.53
C ASP A 54 12.02 -9.59 8.77
N ASP A 55 11.51 -9.44 7.53
CA ASP A 55 11.01 -10.56 6.72
C ASP A 55 12.10 -11.04 5.74
N PRO A 56 12.59 -12.29 5.86
CA PRO A 56 13.65 -12.81 4.98
C PRO A 56 13.19 -13.07 3.55
N ASN A 57 11.87 -13.18 3.31
CA ASN A 57 11.28 -13.49 2.02
C ASN A 57 10.78 -12.21 1.32
N ILE A 58 11.59 -11.16 1.33
CA ILE A 58 11.31 -9.91 0.60
C ILE A 58 12.40 -9.61 -0.40
N LYS A 59 12.02 -8.87 -1.44
CA LYS A 59 12.95 -8.29 -2.41
C LYS A 59 12.69 -6.80 -2.51
N LEU A 60 13.69 -5.97 -2.22
CA LEU A 60 13.58 -4.53 -2.37
C LEU A 60 13.96 -4.10 -3.79
N ILE A 61 13.12 -3.31 -4.43
CA ILE A 61 13.41 -2.67 -5.72
C ILE A 61 13.04 -1.19 -5.68
N SER A 62 13.75 -0.36 -6.44
CA SER A 62 13.41 1.04 -6.64
C SER A 62 12.23 1.19 -7.60
N LEU A 63 11.61 2.37 -7.62
CA LEU A 63 10.60 2.72 -8.61
C LEU A 63 11.12 2.51 -10.05
N GLY A 64 12.34 2.93 -10.38
CA GLY A 64 12.91 2.74 -11.71
C GLY A 64 13.08 1.27 -12.10
N GLU A 65 13.55 0.43 -11.17
CA GLU A 65 13.66 -1.02 -11.37
C GLU A 65 12.28 -1.65 -11.60
N PHE A 66 11.26 -1.20 -10.85
CA PHE A 66 9.88 -1.62 -11.03
C PHE A 66 9.37 -1.26 -12.43
N LEU A 67 9.43 0.01 -12.83
CA LEU A 67 8.96 0.47 -14.15
C LEU A 67 9.63 -0.32 -15.28
N ARG A 68 10.96 -0.47 -15.24
CA ARG A 68 11.73 -1.24 -16.22
C ARG A 68 11.26 -2.70 -16.29
N SER A 69 11.11 -3.34 -15.13
CA SER A 69 10.67 -4.74 -15.08
C SER A 69 9.28 -4.93 -15.68
N ARG A 70 8.36 -3.98 -15.45
CA ARG A 70 6.99 -4.01 -15.98
C ARG A 70 6.94 -3.83 -17.49
N ILE A 71 7.74 -2.92 -18.03
CA ILE A 71 7.85 -2.73 -19.49
C ILE A 71 8.31 -4.02 -20.16
N CYS A 72 9.38 -4.65 -19.64
CA CYS A 72 9.90 -5.90 -20.19
C CYS A 72 8.93 -7.09 -20.05
N GLN A 73 8.05 -7.05 -19.04
CA GLN A 73 7.13 -8.15 -18.73
C GLN A 73 5.68 -7.89 -19.18
N VAL A 74 5.43 -6.89 -20.02
CA VAL A 74 4.06 -6.56 -20.44
C VAL A 74 3.36 -7.72 -21.16
N PHE A 75 4.13 -8.55 -21.88
CA PHE A 75 3.64 -9.76 -22.55
C PHE A 75 3.67 -11.02 -21.67
N SER A 76 4.10 -10.90 -20.41
CA SER A 76 4.11 -12.01 -19.47
C SER A 76 2.68 -12.45 -19.14
N ARG A 77 2.43 -13.76 -19.20
CA ARG A 77 1.17 -14.38 -18.77
C ARG A 77 1.17 -14.74 -17.28
N ARG A 78 2.20 -14.34 -16.52
CA ARG A 78 2.25 -14.59 -15.07
C ARG A 78 1.14 -13.81 -14.38
N ARG A 79 0.52 -14.45 -13.39
CA ARG A 79 -0.44 -13.78 -12.52
C ARG A 79 0.34 -12.89 -11.56
N THR A 80 -0.11 -11.67 -11.34
CA THR A 80 0.56 -10.74 -10.41
C THR A 80 -0.46 -10.17 -9.44
N ILE A 81 -0.15 -10.21 -8.15
CA ILE A 81 -0.97 -9.60 -7.10
C ILE A 81 -0.17 -8.44 -6.50
N TYR A 82 -0.77 -7.27 -6.52
CA TYR A 82 -0.22 -6.04 -5.97
C TYR A 82 -0.95 -5.68 -4.71
N PHE A 83 -0.18 -5.36 -3.68
CA PHE A 83 -0.66 -4.74 -2.47
C PHE A 83 -0.24 -3.28 -2.45
N GLY A 84 -1.12 -2.38 -2.01
CA GLY A 84 -0.73 -1.02 -1.65
C GLY A 84 -0.48 -0.94 -0.14
N VAL A 85 0.67 -0.44 0.29
CA VAL A 85 0.98 -0.19 1.73
C VAL A 85 -0.09 0.69 2.35
N GLY A 86 -0.59 0.40 3.55
CA GLY A 86 -1.56 1.29 4.24
C GLY A 86 -0.96 2.67 4.56
N GLY A 87 -1.77 3.67 4.91
CA GLY A 87 -1.26 5.00 5.26
C GLY A 87 -1.88 6.14 4.47
N GLY A 88 -1.10 7.18 4.17
CA GLY A 88 -1.56 8.43 3.56
C GLY A 88 -0.92 8.74 2.22
N TYR A 89 -0.59 7.73 1.42
CA TYR A 89 0.21 7.93 0.20
C TYR A 89 -0.59 8.49 -0.99
N LEU A 90 -1.91 8.25 -1.00
CA LEU A 90 -2.79 8.74 -2.06
C LEU A 90 -3.38 10.11 -1.73
N ARG A 91 -2.54 11.03 -1.23
CA ARG A 91 -2.91 12.40 -0.87
C ARG A 91 -2.38 13.39 -1.89
N ALA A 92 -3.15 14.45 -2.11
CA ALA A 92 -2.86 15.52 -3.04
C ALA A 92 -3.26 16.88 -2.42
N SER A 93 -2.75 17.17 -1.21
CA SER A 93 -3.19 18.32 -0.40
C SER A 93 -2.83 19.69 -1.02
N SER A 94 -1.92 19.72 -2.00
CA SER A 94 -1.61 20.89 -2.82
C SER A 94 -1.37 20.49 -4.28
N LYS A 95 -1.32 21.46 -5.21
CA LYS A 95 -1.04 21.17 -6.63
C LYS A 95 0.32 20.49 -6.82
N SER A 96 1.37 20.97 -6.14
CA SER A 96 2.73 20.44 -6.26
C SER A 96 2.87 19.06 -5.61
N GLU A 97 2.27 18.86 -4.43
CA GLU A 97 2.16 17.56 -3.77
C GLU A 97 1.37 16.57 -4.62
N GLY A 98 0.25 17.02 -5.21
CA GLY A 98 -0.57 16.20 -6.09
C GLY A 98 0.20 15.70 -7.32
N TRP A 99 1.03 16.53 -7.93
CA TRP A 99 1.89 16.09 -9.03
C TRP A 99 2.96 15.10 -8.58
N LYS A 100 3.60 15.34 -7.44
CA LYS A 100 4.58 14.37 -6.88
C LYS A 100 3.91 13.03 -6.59
N SER A 101 2.74 13.05 -5.98
CA SER A 101 1.94 11.86 -5.67
C SER A 101 1.47 11.14 -6.94
N LEU A 102 0.99 11.88 -7.95
CA LEU A 102 0.60 11.32 -9.24
C LEU A 102 1.79 10.67 -9.96
N ILE A 103 2.97 11.30 -9.95
CA ILE A 103 4.17 10.72 -10.58
C ILE A 103 4.65 9.50 -9.80
N ALA A 104 4.78 9.58 -8.48
CA ALA A 104 5.30 8.52 -7.64
C ALA A 104 4.36 7.30 -7.57
N HIS A 105 3.09 7.54 -7.24
CA HIS A 105 2.10 6.50 -6.95
C HIS A 105 1.23 6.20 -8.17
N GLY A 106 0.87 7.22 -8.95
CA GLY A 106 0.10 7.02 -10.18
C GLY A 106 0.87 6.21 -11.23
N SER A 107 2.18 6.39 -11.36
CA SER A 107 2.99 5.53 -12.26
C SER A 107 3.00 4.07 -11.80
N GLN A 108 3.08 3.81 -10.50
CA GLN A 108 3.01 2.45 -9.95
C GLN A 108 1.64 1.82 -10.21
N ILE A 109 0.55 2.56 -9.97
CA ILE A 109 -0.83 2.10 -10.27
C ILE A 109 -0.96 1.77 -11.75
N PHE A 110 -0.58 2.71 -12.63
CA PHE A 110 -0.69 2.53 -14.06
C PHE A 110 0.14 1.34 -14.55
N MET A 111 1.41 1.25 -14.18
CA MET A 111 2.26 0.12 -14.61
C MET A 111 1.84 -1.23 -14.01
N SER A 112 1.21 -1.22 -12.83
CA SER A 112 0.61 -2.43 -12.26
C SER A 112 -0.63 -2.88 -13.01
N SER A 113 -1.29 -1.98 -13.76
CA SER A 113 -2.45 -2.27 -14.61
C SER A 113 -2.08 -2.84 -15.98
N LEU A 114 -0.83 -2.67 -16.42
CA LEU A 114 -0.36 -3.18 -17.70
C LEU A 114 0.03 -4.66 -17.61
N GLY A 115 -0.33 -5.44 -18.63
CA GLY A 115 0.02 -6.86 -18.75
C GLY A 115 -1.09 -7.81 -18.29
N GLY A 116 -0.73 -9.09 -18.08
CA GLY A 116 -1.67 -10.20 -17.84
C GLY A 116 -2.57 -10.09 -16.59
N HIS A 117 -3.20 -11.21 -16.20
CA HIS A 117 -4.19 -11.26 -15.12
C HIS A 117 -3.59 -10.78 -13.78
N SER A 118 -3.92 -9.54 -13.42
CA SER A 118 -3.40 -8.86 -12.24
C SER A 118 -4.52 -8.44 -11.31
N ARG A 119 -4.23 -8.41 -10.00
CA ARG A 119 -5.15 -7.93 -8.95
C ARG A 119 -4.43 -6.92 -8.07
N ARG A 120 -5.09 -5.83 -7.70
CA ARG A 120 -4.59 -4.78 -6.81
C ARG A 120 -5.48 -4.63 -5.59
N ILE A 121 -4.90 -4.82 -4.41
CA ILE A 121 -5.57 -4.78 -3.11
C ILE A 121 -4.84 -3.79 -2.22
N TYR A 122 -5.47 -2.68 -1.85
CA TYR A 122 -4.82 -1.60 -1.12
C TYR A 122 -5.23 -1.65 0.34
N PHE A 123 -4.26 -1.77 1.24
CA PHE A 123 -4.47 -1.72 2.69
C PHE A 123 -5.03 -0.35 3.13
N PRO A 124 -5.52 -0.22 4.39
CA PRO A 124 -6.22 0.98 4.85
C PRO A 124 -5.50 2.28 4.50
N GLN A 125 -6.09 3.07 3.60
CA GLN A 125 -5.60 4.37 3.17
C GLN A 125 -6.40 5.51 3.78
N SER A 126 -5.73 6.64 3.99
CA SER A 126 -6.33 7.97 4.05
C SER A 126 -5.98 8.70 2.77
N VAL A 127 -7.00 9.12 2.04
CA VAL A 127 -6.85 9.60 0.66
C VAL A 127 -7.34 11.03 0.51
N GLY A 128 -6.88 11.68 -0.55
CA GLY A 128 -7.28 13.04 -0.89
C GLY A 128 -6.61 14.14 -0.05
N PRO A 129 -7.11 15.38 -0.12
CA PRO A 129 -8.19 15.82 -1.02
C PRO A 129 -7.84 15.66 -2.50
N PHE A 130 -8.84 15.51 -3.35
CA PHE A 130 -8.75 15.35 -4.81
C PHE A 130 -9.42 16.51 -5.55
N ASP A 131 -9.38 17.69 -4.97
CA ASP A 131 -9.91 18.94 -5.54
C ASP A 131 -9.06 19.45 -6.71
N THR A 132 -7.75 19.19 -6.69
CA THR A 132 -6.81 19.57 -7.74
C THR A 132 -6.88 18.64 -8.97
N ARG A 133 -6.48 19.14 -10.15
CA ARG A 133 -6.35 18.32 -11.38
C ARG A 133 -5.53 17.04 -11.18
N PRO A 134 -4.29 17.08 -10.65
CA PRO A 134 -3.53 15.85 -10.42
C PRO A 134 -4.20 14.94 -9.38
N GLY A 135 -4.86 15.50 -8.35
CA GLY A 135 -5.66 14.73 -7.39
C GLY A 135 -6.81 13.98 -8.06
N LYS A 136 -7.59 14.64 -8.94
CA LYS A 136 -8.66 14.00 -9.72
C LYS A 136 -8.15 12.89 -10.63
N MET A 137 -6.99 13.10 -11.27
CA MET A 137 -6.35 12.07 -12.09
C MET A 137 -5.92 10.86 -11.26
N LEU A 138 -5.30 11.09 -10.11
CA LEU A 138 -4.91 10.03 -9.18
C LEU A 138 -6.14 9.25 -8.69
N ALA A 139 -7.20 9.94 -8.26
CA ALA A 139 -8.46 9.30 -7.87
C ALA A 139 -9.06 8.45 -8.99
N SER A 140 -9.04 8.94 -10.23
CA SER A 140 -9.49 8.22 -11.41
C SER A 140 -8.66 6.96 -11.67
N LEU A 141 -7.33 7.05 -11.58
CA LEU A 141 -6.44 5.89 -11.71
C LEU A 141 -6.73 4.83 -10.65
N VAL A 142 -6.88 5.25 -9.39
CA VAL A 142 -7.22 4.33 -8.30
C VAL A 142 -8.57 3.66 -8.56
N ARG A 143 -9.63 4.42 -8.86
CA ARG A 143 -10.97 3.89 -9.17
C ARG A 143 -11.00 2.90 -10.34
N ARG A 144 -10.18 3.13 -11.36
CA ARG A 144 -10.17 2.31 -12.58
C ARG A 144 -9.35 1.04 -12.43
N HIS A 145 -8.27 1.09 -11.65
CA HIS A 145 -7.28 0.02 -11.65
C HIS A 145 -7.19 -0.72 -10.32
N VAL A 146 -7.65 -0.17 -9.20
CA VAL A 146 -7.61 -0.87 -7.90
C VAL A 146 -8.92 -1.63 -7.70
N GLU A 147 -8.86 -2.95 -7.54
CA GLU A 147 -10.07 -3.76 -7.36
C GLU A 147 -10.66 -3.67 -5.95
N ARG A 148 -9.77 -3.63 -4.94
CA ARG A 148 -10.16 -3.53 -3.54
C ARG A 148 -9.28 -2.49 -2.86
N ILE A 149 -9.91 -1.55 -2.19
CA ILE A 149 -9.22 -0.58 -1.35
C ILE A 149 -9.89 -0.52 0.01
N PHE A 150 -9.08 -0.58 1.05
CA PHE A 150 -9.51 -0.35 2.41
C PHE A 150 -9.30 1.13 2.74
N LEU A 151 -10.27 1.76 3.39
CA LEU A 151 -10.22 3.19 3.75
C LEU A 151 -10.38 3.33 5.26
N ARG A 152 -9.51 4.12 5.89
CA ARG A 152 -9.43 4.18 7.36
C ARG A 152 -10.43 5.14 8.01
N ASP A 153 -10.91 6.11 7.25
CA ASP A 153 -11.78 7.19 7.71
C ASP A 153 -12.91 7.48 6.72
N ASP A 154 -14.04 8.00 7.22
CA ASP A 154 -15.25 8.25 6.42
C ASP A 154 -15.03 9.37 5.40
N LYS A 155 -14.18 10.34 5.73
CA LYS A 155 -13.75 11.38 4.78
C LYS A 155 -13.14 10.73 3.53
N SER A 156 -12.23 9.77 3.71
CA SER A 156 -11.61 9.04 2.61
C SER A 156 -12.61 8.22 1.81
N VAL A 157 -13.60 7.61 2.48
CA VAL A 157 -14.70 6.88 1.82
C VAL A 157 -15.49 7.81 0.89
N LEU A 158 -15.90 8.98 1.39
CA LEU A 158 -16.65 9.97 0.63
C LEU A 158 -15.81 10.56 -0.51
N GLU A 159 -14.57 10.94 -0.22
CA GLU A 159 -13.64 11.56 -1.17
C GLU A 159 -13.29 10.63 -2.33
N LEU A 160 -13.00 9.35 -2.04
CA LEU A 160 -12.68 8.38 -3.09
C LEU A 160 -13.93 7.83 -3.76
N ALA A 161 -15.06 7.69 -3.07
CA ALA A 161 -16.31 7.12 -3.60
C ALA A 161 -16.06 5.86 -4.47
N HIS A 162 -15.17 4.98 -4.02
CA HIS A 162 -14.68 3.86 -4.81
C HIS A 162 -15.66 2.67 -4.68
N PRO A 163 -16.14 2.07 -5.79
CA PRO A 163 -17.14 0.99 -5.72
C PRO A 163 -16.59 -0.24 -4.99
N GLY A 164 -15.29 -0.46 -5.14
CA GLY A 164 -14.54 -1.46 -4.39
C GLY A 164 -13.92 -0.95 -3.07
N ALA A 165 -14.50 0.02 -2.38
CA ALA A 165 -14.02 0.44 -1.06
C ALA A 165 -14.61 -0.40 0.07
N THR A 166 -13.84 -0.58 1.15
CA THR A 166 -14.34 -1.09 2.44
C THR A 166 -13.77 -0.22 3.56
N ARG A 167 -14.64 0.37 4.40
CA ARG A 167 -14.19 1.08 5.61
C ARG A 167 -13.67 0.05 6.61
N THR A 168 -12.45 0.24 7.12
CA THR A 168 -11.89 -0.50 8.27
C THR A 168 -11.01 0.43 9.14
N GLY A 169 -10.48 -0.04 10.27
CA GLY A 169 -9.47 0.70 11.03
C GLY A 169 -8.11 0.79 10.32
N ASP A 170 -7.28 1.73 10.76
CA ASP A 170 -5.87 1.82 10.34
C ASP A 170 -5.09 0.53 10.70
N LEU A 171 -4.04 0.18 9.95
CA LEU A 171 -3.23 -1.00 10.22
C LEU A 171 -2.68 -1.04 11.65
N VAL A 172 -2.27 0.10 12.21
CA VAL A 172 -1.76 0.19 13.58
C VAL A 172 -2.87 -0.10 14.58
N VAL A 173 -4.08 0.45 14.37
CA VAL A 173 -5.24 0.19 15.24
C VAL A 173 -5.65 -1.27 15.18
N LEU A 174 -5.66 -1.87 13.99
CA LEU A 174 -5.95 -3.30 13.81
C LEU A 174 -4.91 -4.17 14.50
N GLU A 175 -3.65 -3.77 14.49
CA GLU A 175 -2.58 -4.49 15.17
C GLU A 175 -2.73 -4.41 16.70
N ILE A 176 -2.93 -3.21 17.25
CA ILE A 176 -3.20 -3.03 18.69
C ILE A 176 -4.41 -3.86 19.13
N ALA A 177 -5.49 -3.85 18.34
CA ALA A 177 -6.67 -4.64 18.64
C ALA A 177 -6.35 -6.15 18.68
N ARG A 178 -5.52 -6.66 17.77
CA ARG A 178 -5.06 -8.06 17.82
C ARG A 178 -4.24 -8.34 19.07
N ASP A 179 -3.32 -7.47 19.44
CA ASP A 179 -2.48 -7.69 20.62
C ASP A 179 -3.29 -7.62 21.93
N VAL A 180 -4.30 -6.76 21.99
CA VAL A 180 -5.25 -6.72 23.11
C VAL A 180 -6.07 -8.00 23.18
N MET A 181 -6.58 -8.49 22.04
CA MET A 181 -7.34 -9.75 21.98
C MET A 181 -6.47 -10.98 22.30
N ALA A 182 -5.18 -10.94 21.97
CA ALA A 182 -4.22 -12.00 22.28
C ALA A 182 -3.67 -11.92 23.73
N GLY A 183 -4.04 -10.88 24.49
CA GLY A 183 -3.56 -10.68 25.87
C GLY A 183 -2.10 -10.23 25.98
N THR A 184 -1.48 -9.81 24.87
CA THR A 184 -0.08 -9.33 24.83
C THR A 184 0.07 -7.88 25.30
N VAL A 185 -1.01 -7.09 25.27
CA VAL A 185 -1.04 -5.73 25.83
C VAL A 185 -1.62 -5.78 27.24
N ARG A 186 -0.84 -5.36 28.25
CA ARG A 186 -1.34 -5.16 29.62
C ARG A 186 -2.46 -4.11 29.57
N ARG A 187 -3.64 -4.46 30.08
CA ARG A 187 -4.70 -3.47 30.30
C ARG A 187 -4.13 -2.33 31.15
N PRO A 188 -4.39 -1.06 30.82
CA PRO A 188 -4.05 0.02 31.74
C PRO A 188 -4.72 -0.29 33.07
N VAL A 189 -3.92 -0.29 34.13
CA VAL A 189 -4.43 -0.41 35.51
C VAL A 189 -5.40 0.75 35.67
N ALA A 190 -6.64 0.46 36.08
CA ALA A 190 -7.60 1.49 36.40
C ALA A 190 -6.94 2.42 37.44
N VAL A 191 -6.79 3.70 37.08
CA VAL A 191 -6.45 4.72 38.07
C VAL A 191 -7.79 5.00 38.74
N ASP A 192 -7.97 4.48 39.95
CA ASP A 192 -9.13 4.82 40.77
C ASP A 192 -9.18 6.36 40.97
N PRO A 193 -10.38 6.96 40.91
CA PRO A 193 -10.58 8.40 41.01
C PRO A 193 -10.17 8.99 42.36
#